data_AF-A0A486XHR8-F1
#
_entry.id   AF-A0A486XHR8-F1
#
_cell.length_a   1.000
_cell.length_b   1.000
_cell.length_c   1.000
_cell.angle_alpha   90.00
_cell.angle_beta   90.00
_cell.angle_gamma   90.00
#
_symmetry.space_group_name_H-M   'P 1'
#
loop_
_entity.id
_entity.type
_entity.pdbx_description
1 polymer ?
#
loop_
_entity_poly.entity_id
_entity_poly.type
_entity_poly.pdbx_seq_one_letter_code
_entity_poly.pdbx_strand_id
1 'polypeptide(L)'
;MRKNIIIYFITLLTAFNLSLNLEADANLHSRFQSTNRLKEKYAVVSGQSIIGMLAAAVLAKSGYQVDCFEIRDEYTRNIQWAARQSLVNELASIDEKLADSFIKEVVKPIYKGSTHVYADGYRRNKSHDGLERGDPSRLPSTCDEMMAMSSVAIAEAKVFETFLKKYLQSFPNVHLYKGYFIEGHQIPDLIVIAEGFNSKSRNALNIPLIPAAEDKLQIAGTLG
;
A
#
# COMPACT_ATOMS: atom_id res chain seq x y z
N MET A 1 -16.80 28.62 -1.79
CA MET A 1 -16.68 27.44 -2.68
C MET A 1 -16.27 26.25 -1.83
N ARG A 2 -17.13 25.23 -1.69
CA ARG A 2 -16.77 23.97 -1.02
C ARG A 2 -15.95 23.15 -2.02
N LYS A 3 -14.66 22.95 -1.77
CA LYS A 3 -13.85 22.00 -2.55
C LYS A 3 -14.18 20.60 -2.05
N ASN A 4 -14.47 19.69 -2.97
CA ASN A 4 -14.69 18.28 -2.65
C ASN A 4 -13.35 17.66 -2.27
N ILE A 5 -13.12 17.47 -0.96
CA ILE A 5 -11.99 16.69 -0.46
C ILE A 5 -12.38 15.22 -0.55
N ILE A 6 -11.62 14.44 -1.30
CA ILE A 6 -11.79 12.99 -1.36
C ILE A 6 -10.89 12.38 -0.26
N ILE A 7 -11.46 11.49 0.55
CA ILE A 7 -10.74 10.78 1.62
C ILE A 7 -10.76 9.29 1.30
N TYR A 8 -9.58 8.69 1.13
CA TYR A 8 -9.44 7.24 0.94
C TYR A 8 -8.92 6.57 2.22
N PHE A 9 -9.57 5.47 2.62
CA PHE A 9 -9.07 4.50 3.60
C PHE A 9 -8.52 3.30 2.84
N ILE A 10 -7.20 3.11 2.89
CA ILE A 10 -6.54 2.14 2.02
C ILE A 10 -6.24 0.84 2.79
N THR A 11 -6.84 -0.25 2.34
CA THR A 11 -6.31 -1.62 2.45
C THR A 11 -5.47 -1.94 1.21
N LEU A 12 -4.63 -3.00 1.20
CA LEU A 12 -3.75 -3.34 0.05
C LEU A 12 -4.50 -3.29 -1.31
N LEU A 13 -5.73 -3.80 -1.36
CA LEU A 13 -6.60 -3.80 -2.55
C LEU A 13 -7.13 -2.40 -2.97
N THR A 14 -7.06 -1.41 -2.08
CA THR A 14 -7.60 -0.05 -2.32
C THR A 14 -6.55 0.91 -2.87
N ALA A 15 -5.25 0.60 -2.71
CA ALA A 15 -4.18 1.37 -3.37
C ALA A 15 -4.26 1.19 -4.89
N PHE A 16 -4.72 0.02 -5.33
CA PHE A 16 -4.99 -0.31 -6.73
C PHE A 16 -6.22 0.40 -7.29
N ASN A 17 -7.33 0.49 -6.53
CA ASN A 17 -8.46 1.31 -6.95
C ASN A 17 -8.10 2.80 -7.07
N LEU A 18 -7.09 3.28 -6.35
CA LEU A 18 -6.58 4.64 -6.51
C LEU A 18 -5.85 4.83 -7.85
N SER A 19 -5.00 3.88 -8.28
CA SER A 19 -4.30 3.97 -9.57
C SER A 19 -5.27 3.92 -10.76
N LEU A 20 -6.25 3.00 -10.73
CA LEU A 20 -7.26 2.87 -11.79
C LEU A 20 -8.18 4.10 -11.89
N ASN A 21 -8.58 4.70 -10.76
CA ASN A 21 -9.42 5.90 -10.79
C ASN A 21 -8.65 7.15 -11.24
N LEU A 22 -7.34 7.23 -10.97
CA LEU A 22 -6.51 8.35 -11.43
C LEU A 22 -6.27 8.32 -12.95
N GLU A 23 -6.17 7.13 -13.57
CA GLU A 23 -6.11 6.98 -15.03
C GLU A 23 -7.43 7.37 -15.73
N ALA A 24 -8.57 7.09 -15.10
CA ALA A 24 -9.88 7.50 -15.60
C ALA A 24 -10.04 9.04 -15.58
N ASP A 25 -9.54 9.70 -14.53
CA ASP A 25 -9.60 11.16 -14.37
C ASP A 25 -8.64 11.91 -15.31
N ALA A 26 -7.46 11.32 -15.57
CA ALA A 26 -6.50 11.82 -16.56
C ALA A 26 -7.09 11.81 -17.99
N ASN A 27 -7.85 10.76 -18.34
CA ASN A 27 -8.53 10.67 -19.63
C ASN A 27 -9.68 11.68 -19.77
N LEU A 28 -10.38 12.02 -18.69
CA LEU A 28 -11.41 13.06 -18.69
C LEU A 28 -10.84 14.47 -18.88
N HIS A 29 -9.67 14.76 -18.30
CA HIS A 29 -8.98 16.05 -18.44
C HIS A 29 -8.38 16.30 -19.81
N SER A 30 -8.05 15.26 -20.59
CA SER A 30 -7.54 15.42 -21.96
C SER A 30 -8.57 16.05 -22.93
N ARG A 31 -9.86 16.04 -22.57
CA ARG A 31 -10.95 16.64 -23.38
C ARG A 31 -11.24 18.10 -23.03
N PHE A 32 -10.67 18.63 -21.96
CA PHE A 32 -10.86 20.01 -21.55
C PHE A 32 -9.54 20.58 -21.00
N GLN A 33 -8.75 21.23 -21.85
CA GLN A 33 -8.37 22.65 -21.66
C GLN A 33 -7.21 23.09 -22.54
N SER A 34 -7.53 24.02 -23.44
CA SER A 34 -6.68 25.16 -23.76
C SER A 34 -6.47 26.03 -22.50
N THR A 35 -5.23 26.48 -22.31
CA THR A 35 -4.85 27.70 -21.56
C THR A 35 -5.30 27.82 -20.10
N ASN A 36 -4.64 27.11 -19.19
CA ASN A 36 -4.39 27.58 -17.82
C ASN A 36 -3.16 26.84 -17.29
N ARG A 37 -2.24 27.54 -16.61
CA ARG A 37 -1.12 26.88 -15.91
C ARG A 37 -1.75 25.91 -14.90
N LEU A 38 -1.64 24.61 -15.17
CA LEU A 38 -2.17 23.56 -14.29
C LEU A 38 -1.54 23.76 -12.92
N LYS A 39 -2.36 24.12 -11.93
CA LYS A 39 -1.95 24.16 -10.53
C LYS A 39 -1.46 22.74 -10.18
N GLU A 40 -0.23 22.64 -9.67
CA GLU A 40 0.30 21.35 -9.20
C GLU A 40 -0.68 20.76 -8.17
N LYS A 41 -1.12 19.51 -8.41
CA LYS A 41 -2.06 18.81 -7.53
C LYS A 41 -1.33 18.46 -6.23
N TYR A 42 -1.95 18.73 -5.10
CA TYR A 42 -1.34 18.52 -3.78
C TYR A 42 -2.08 17.44 -3.00
N ALA A 43 -1.34 16.45 -2.48
CA ALA A 43 -1.88 15.37 -1.67
C ALA A 43 -1.16 15.25 -0.33
N VAL A 44 -1.92 14.83 0.68
CA VAL A 44 -1.39 14.52 2.02
C VAL A 44 -1.63 13.04 2.29
N VAL A 45 -0.61 12.36 2.79
CA VAL A 45 -0.70 10.97 3.27
C VAL A 45 -0.45 10.96 4.77
N SER A 46 -1.48 10.59 5.55
CA SER A 46 -1.36 10.40 7.00
C SER A 46 -0.98 8.95 7.32
N GLY A 47 0.21 8.74 7.88
CA GLY A 47 0.80 7.44 8.19
C GLY A 47 1.79 6.98 7.13
N GLN A 48 3.04 6.71 7.54
CA GLN A 48 4.09 6.11 6.69
C GLN A 48 4.23 4.62 7.00
N SER A 49 3.09 3.91 7.07
CA SER A 49 3.07 2.45 6.96
C SER A 49 3.38 2.05 5.51
N ILE A 50 3.60 0.77 5.24
CA ILE A 50 3.81 0.27 3.87
C ILE A 50 2.70 0.73 2.93
N ILE A 51 1.45 0.64 3.36
CA ILE A 51 0.31 1.08 2.55
C ILE A 51 0.38 2.58 2.27
N GLY A 52 0.69 3.40 3.30
CA GLY A 52 0.84 4.84 3.13
C GLY A 52 1.98 5.19 2.18
N MET A 53 3.12 4.50 2.30
CA MET A 53 4.27 4.72 1.43
C MET A 53 4.00 4.29 -0.02
N LEU A 54 3.27 3.20 -0.25
CA LEU A 54 2.85 2.80 -1.58
C LEU A 54 1.86 3.81 -2.18
N ALA A 55 0.90 4.30 -1.40
CA ALA A 55 -0.03 5.35 -1.85
C ALA A 55 0.72 6.64 -2.21
N ALA A 56 1.71 7.04 -1.41
CA ALA A 56 2.58 8.17 -1.70
C ALA A 56 3.34 8.00 -3.02
N ALA A 57 3.89 6.80 -3.27
CA ALA A 57 4.58 6.50 -4.53
C ALA A 57 3.64 6.59 -5.74
N VAL A 58 2.43 6.04 -5.65
CA VAL A 58 1.40 6.11 -6.71
C VAL A 58 1.04 7.56 -7.01
N LEU A 59 0.80 8.36 -5.97
CA LEU A 59 0.45 9.78 -6.10
C LEU A 59 1.60 10.59 -6.72
N ALA A 60 2.83 10.36 -6.26
CA ALA A 60 4.01 11.02 -6.79
C ALA A 60 4.25 10.70 -8.27
N LYS A 61 4.12 9.44 -8.67
CA LYS A 61 4.18 9.00 -10.08
C LYS A 61 3.06 9.59 -10.92
N SER A 62 1.90 9.87 -10.31
CA SER A 62 0.75 10.53 -10.95
C SER A 62 0.89 12.07 -11.02
N GLY A 63 2.04 12.63 -10.60
CA GLY A 63 2.33 14.06 -10.71
C GLY A 63 1.82 14.91 -9.54
N TYR A 64 1.41 14.32 -8.43
CA TYR A 64 1.08 15.07 -7.21
C TYR A 64 2.34 15.54 -6.49
N GLN A 65 2.29 16.72 -5.87
CA GLN A 65 3.14 17.04 -4.72
C GLN A 65 2.59 16.29 -3.50
N VAL A 66 3.41 15.51 -2.82
CA VAL A 66 2.95 14.59 -1.76
C VAL A 66 3.67 14.87 -0.45
N ASP A 67 2.92 15.22 0.58
CA ASP A 67 3.43 15.33 1.94
C ASP A 67 2.96 14.13 2.77
N CYS A 68 3.91 13.35 3.28
CA CYS A 68 3.65 12.17 4.09
C CYS A 68 4.00 12.43 5.56
N PHE A 69 3.06 12.18 6.47
CA PHE A 69 3.24 12.43 7.90
C PHE A 69 3.31 11.12 8.68
N GLU A 70 4.26 10.99 9.59
CA GLU A 70 4.37 9.84 10.50
C GLU A 70 4.59 10.31 11.94
N ILE A 71 3.78 9.78 12.85
CA ILE A 71 3.82 10.15 14.27
C ILE A 71 4.84 9.31 15.04
N ARG A 72 5.15 8.12 14.54
CA ARG A 72 6.04 7.17 15.20
C ARG A 72 7.49 7.57 14.99
N ASP A 73 8.28 7.36 16.04
CA ASP A 73 9.74 7.49 15.98
C ASP A 73 10.39 6.28 15.29
N GLU A 74 9.73 5.13 15.35
CA GLU A 74 10.28 3.85 14.92
C GLU A 74 9.26 2.99 14.13
N TYR A 75 9.79 1.94 13.49
CA TYR A 75 9.07 1.01 12.61
C TYR A 75 7.92 0.26 13.31
N THR A 76 6.96 -0.22 12.52
CA THR A 76 5.63 -0.65 13.03
C THR A 76 5.69 -1.85 13.99
N ARG A 77 6.48 -2.89 13.68
CA ARG A 77 6.65 -4.12 14.47
C ARG A 77 7.79 -4.99 13.92
N ASN A 78 8.39 -5.83 14.75
CA ASN A 78 9.24 -6.93 14.31
C ASN A 78 8.39 -8.14 13.87
N ILE A 79 7.72 -8.01 12.72
CA ILE A 79 6.88 -9.07 12.12
C ILE A 79 7.41 -9.46 10.74
N GLN A 80 7.24 -10.73 10.42
CA GLN A 80 7.44 -11.28 9.09
C GLN A 80 6.08 -11.56 8.46
N TRP A 81 5.91 -11.16 7.21
CA TRP A 81 4.72 -11.48 6.44
C TRP A 81 5.04 -12.45 5.33
N ALA A 82 4.08 -13.32 5.06
CA ALA A 82 4.06 -14.09 3.83
C ALA A 82 3.53 -13.16 2.71
N ALA A 83 4.39 -12.83 1.75
CA ALA A 83 4.04 -12.08 0.56
C ALA A 83 3.53 -13.03 -0.53
N ARG A 84 2.39 -12.67 -1.14
CA ARG A 84 1.84 -13.33 -2.32
C ARG A 84 2.40 -12.70 -3.59
N GLN A 85 2.30 -13.41 -4.71
CA GLN A 85 2.74 -12.88 -6.00
C GLN A 85 1.99 -11.59 -6.39
N SER A 86 0.75 -11.41 -5.91
CA SER A 86 -0.01 -10.16 -6.09
C SER A 86 0.76 -8.93 -5.62
N LEU A 87 1.43 -8.98 -4.47
CA LEU A 87 2.21 -7.84 -3.97
C LEU A 87 3.34 -7.45 -4.94
N VAL A 88 3.98 -8.44 -5.55
CA VAL A 88 5.06 -8.19 -6.52
C VAL A 88 4.50 -7.57 -7.80
N ASN A 89 3.35 -8.05 -8.26
CA ASN A 89 2.61 -7.48 -9.40
C ASN A 89 2.15 -6.05 -9.09
N GLU A 90 1.69 -5.78 -7.87
CA GLU A 90 1.28 -4.44 -7.40
C GLU A 90 2.47 -3.49 -7.44
N LEU A 91 3.63 -3.90 -6.92
CA LEU A 91 4.84 -3.10 -6.98
C LEU A 91 5.26 -2.80 -8.42
N ALA A 92 5.13 -3.77 -9.33
CA ALA A 92 5.48 -3.58 -10.74
C ALA A 92 4.54 -2.60 -11.45
N SER A 93 3.27 -2.53 -11.01
CA SER A 93 2.31 -1.55 -11.54
C SER A 93 2.64 -0.10 -11.16
N ILE A 94 3.41 0.09 -10.07
CA ILE A 94 3.91 1.40 -9.65
C ILE A 94 5.23 1.71 -10.38
N ASP A 95 6.16 0.76 -10.36
CA ASP A 95 7.46 0.83 -11.02
C ASP A 95 8.08 -0.58 -11.13
N GLU A 96 8.36 -1.06 -12.34
CA GLU A 96 9.00 -2.36 -12.53
C GLU A 96 10.33 -2.49 -11.77
N LYS A 97 11.11 -1.41 -11.67
CA LYS A 97 12.39 -1.42 -10.93
C LYS A 97 12.16 -1.57 -9.44
N LEU A 98 11.07 -1.02 -8.90
CA LEU A 98 10.69 -1.20 -7.51
C LEU A 98 10.41 -2.67 -7.22
N ALA A 99 9.65 -3.35 -8.09
CA ALA A 99 9.39 -4.78 -7.96
C ALA A 99 10.67 -5.63 -8.07
N ASP A 100 11.51 -5.34 -9.06
CA ASP A 100 12.76 -6.07 -9.27
C ASP A 100 13.72 -5.91 -8.07
N SER A 101 13.84 -4.71 -7.50
CA SER A 101 14.63 -4.48 -6.29
C SER A 101 13.99 -5.11 -5.05
N PHE A 102 12.66 -5.09 -4.91
CA PHE A 102 11.98 -5.77 -3.81
C PHE A 102 12.28 -7.28 -3.79
N ILE A 103 12.23 -7.93 -4.96
CA ILE A 103 12.59 -9.35 -5.11
C ILE A 103 14.04 -9.61 -4.67
N LYS A 104 14.97 -8.73 -5.05
CA LYS A 104 16.41 -8.92 -4.84
C LYS A 104 16.87 -8.57 -3.42
N GLU A 105 16.28 -7.54 -2.82
CA GLU A 105 16.83 -6.87 -1.63
C GLU A 105 15.97 -7.07 -0.38
N VAL A 106 14.68 -7.38 -0.53
CA VAL A 106 13.74 -7.37 0.59
C VAL A 106 13.23 -8.76 0.97
N VAL A 107 12.89 -9.58 -0.03
CA VAL A 107 12.18 -10.84 0.23
C VAL A 107 13.06 -12.08 0.20
N LYS A 108 12.64 -13.10 0.94
CA LYS A 108 13.18 -14.45 0.90
C LYS A 108 12.18 -15.38 0.22
N PRO A 109 12.48 -15.97 -0.95
CA PRO A 109 11.50 -16.81 -1.64
C PRO A 109 11.15 -18.08 -0.87
N ILE A 110 9.90 -18.51 -0.97
CA ILE A 110 9.38 -19.77 -0.42
C ILE A 110 9.35 -20.79 -1.54
N TYR A 111 10.36 -21.65 -1.62
CA TYR A 111 10.48 -22.62 -2.73
C TYR A 111 9.72 -23.94 -2.51
N LYS A 112 9.42 -24.29 -1.26
CA LYS A 112 8.97 -25.65 -0.90
C LYS A 112 7.44 -25.80 -0.79
N GLY A 113 6.69 -24.74 -1.07
CA GLY A 113 5.25 -24.80 -0.89
C GLY A 113 4.80 -24.57 0.56
N SER A 114 3.60 -25.05 0.87
CA SER A 114 3.07 -25.12 2.24
C SER A 114 2.97 -26.57 2.72
N THR A 115 3.15 -26.78 4.02
CA THR A 115 2.92 -28.06 4.70
C THR A 115 1.78 -27.89 5.70
N HIS A 116 0.69 -28.63 5.50
CA HIS A 116 -0.35 -28.79 6.51
C HIS A 116 -0.02 -29.99 7.38
N VAL A 117 0.06 -29.76 8.69
CA VAL A 117 0.19 -30.81 9.71
C VAL A 117 -1.16 -30.95 10.39
N TYR A 118 -1.76 -32.13 10.27
CA TYR A 118 -3.05 -32.46 10.89
C TYR A 118 -2.82 -32.88 12.35
N ALA A 119 -3.88 -32.86 13.16
CA ALA A 119 -3.81 -33.15 14.59
C ALA A 119 -3.30 -34.58 14.90
N ASP A 120 -3.48 -35.52 13.96
CA ASP A 120 -2.98 -36.89 14.00
C ASP A 120 -1.51 -37.02 13.57
N GLY A 121 -0.85 -35.90 13.26
CA GLY A 121 0.53 -35.88 12.78
C GLY A 121 0.67 -36.16 11.28
N TYR A 122 -0.42 -36.45 10.55
CA TYR A 122 -0.37 -36.58 9.10
C TYR A 122 0.10 -35.27 8.48
N ARG A 123 0.96 -35.35 7.45
CA ARG A 123 1.52 -34.18 6.76
C ARG A 123 1.11 -34.20 5.30
N ARG A 124 0.48 -33.11 4.86
CA ARG A 124 0.18 -32.87 3.45
C ARG A 124 0.98 -31.68 2.95
N ASN A 125 1.85 -31.94 1.98
CA ASN A 125 2.60 -30.90 1.29
C ASN A 125 1.81 -30.44 0.06
N LYS A 126 1.78 -29.13 -0.17
CA LYS A 126 1.27 -28.51 -1.39
C LYS A 126 2.38 -27.65 -1.96
N SER A 127 2.95 -28.07 -3.10
CA SER A 127 3.83 -27.22 -3.90
C SER A 127 3.03 -26.06 -4.49
N HIS A 128 3.69 -24.93 -4.68
CA HIS A 128 3.21 -23.83 -5.49
C HIS A 128 4.35 -23.32 -6.35
N ASP A 129 4.01 -22.53 -7.36
CA ASP A 129 4.99 -21.88 -8.22
C ASP A 129 5.92 -20.98 -7.39
N GLY A 130 7.14 -20.81 -7.88
CA GLY A 130 8.14 -19.97 -7.23
C GLY A 130 7.78 -18.48 -7.30
N LEU A 131 8.58 -17.66 -6.64
CA LEU A 131 8.52 -16.22 -6.81
C LEU A 131 8.86 -15.86 -8.26
N GLU A 132 7.93 -15.16 -8.93
CA GLU A 132 8.08 -14.69 -10.30
C GLU A 132 8.38 -13.19 -10.34
N ARG A 133 8.83 -12.69 -11.50
CA ARG A 133 8.92 -11.25 -11.77
C ARG A 133 7.51 -10.64 -11.70
N GLY A 134 7.43 -9.36 -11.29
CA GLY A 134 6.15 -8.66 -11.23
C GLY A 134 5.53 -8.45 -12.61
N ASP A 135 4.24 -8.71 -12.72
CA ASP A 135 3.43 -8.54 -13.94
C ASP A 135 2.15 -7.74 -13.62
N PRO A 136 2.07 -6.46 -14.00
CA PRO A 136 0.90 -5.62 -13.76
C PRO A 136 -0.39 -6.13 -14.40
N SER A 137 -0.31 -6.97 -15.45
CA SER A 137 -1.50 -7.52 -16.12
C SER A 137 -2.16 -8.66 -15.34
N ARG A 138 -1.47 -9.20 -14.32
CA ARG A 138 -1.92 -10.31 -13.46
C ARG A 138 -2.32 -9.83 -12.07
N LEU A 139 -2.82 -8.60 -11.96
CA LEU A 139 -3.34 -8.06 -10.72
C LEU A 139 -4.71 -8.67 -10.41
N PRO A 140 -4.95 -9.11 -9.16
CA PRO A 140 -6.27 -9.60 -8.77
C PRO A 140 -7.27 -8.43 -8.77
N SER A 141 -8.46 -8.69 -9.30
CA SER A 141 -9.57 -7.74 -9.32
C SER A 141 -10.37 -7.74 -8.02
N THR A 142 -10.22 -8.78 -7.20
CA THR A 142 -10.93 -8.98 -5.93
C THR A 142 -10.02 -9.46 -4.80
N CYS A 143 -10.45 -9.27 -3.55
CA CYS A 143 -9.78 -9.85 -2.38
C CYS A 143 -9.71 -11.38 -2.46
N ASP A 144 -10.75 -12.04 -2.97
CA ASP A 144 -10.81 -13.50 -3.07
C ASP A 144 -9.77 -14.02 -4.05
N GLU A 145 -9.62 -13.37 -5.21
CA GLU A 145 -8.56 -13.66 -6.18
C GLU A 145 -7.17 -13.46 -5.57
N MET A 146 -6.98 -12.34 -4.85
CA MET A 146 -5.72 -12.07 -4.14
C MET A 146 -5.41 -13.16 -3.11
N MET A 147 -6.39 -13.62 -2.35
CA MET A 147 -6.23 -14.63 -1.30
C MET A 147 -6.04 -16.04 -1.87
N ALA A 148 -6.53 -16.31 -3.08
CA ALA A 148 -6.33 -17.56 -3.81
C ALA A 148 -4.90 -17.75 -4.32
N MET A 149 -4.17 -16.65 -4.59
CA MET A 149 -2.76 -16.70 -5.01
C MET A 149 -1.85 -17.26 -3.91
N SER A 150 -0.85 -18.06 -4.24
CA SER A 150 0.05 -18.61 -3.22
C SER A 150 0.95 -17.54 -2.59
N SER A 151 1.30 -17.72 -1.32
CA SER A 151 2.40 -16.98 -0.70
C SER A 151 3.72 -17.51 -1.25
N VAL A 152 4.49 -16.66 -1.92
CA VAL A 152 5.71 -17.03 -2.65
C VAL A 152 6.98 -16.50 -2.00
N ALA A 153 6.87 -15.60 -1.02
CA ALA A 153 8.02 -15.04 -0.33
C ALA A 153 7.71 -14.66 1.12
N ILE A 154 8.76 -14.47 1.92
CA ILE A 154 8.69 -13.90 3.27
C ILE A 154 9.37 -12.53 3.24
N ALA A 155 8.70 -11.51 3.79
CA ALA A 155 9.23 -10.16 3.91
C ALA A 155 9.21 -9.71 5.38
N GLU A 156 10.32 -9.19 5.87
CA GLU A 156 10.38 -8.53 7.18
C GLU A 156 9.83 -7.10 7.06
N ALA A 157 8.88 -6.75 7.92
CA ALA A 157 8.19 -5.46 7.87
C ALA A 157 9.17 -4.28 7.94
N LYS A 158 10.13 -4.34 8.87
CA LYS A 158 11.16 -3.30 9.03
C LYS A 158 12.02 -3.13 7.78
N VAL A 159 12.41 -4.24 7.14
CA VAL A 159 13.23 -4.21 5.92
C VAL A 159 12.43 -3.58 4.78
N PHE A 160 11.17 -3.98 4.63
CA PHE A 160 10.31 -3.44 3.59
C PHE A 160 9.97 -1.96 3.82
N GLU A 161 9.66 -1.55 5.05
CA GLU A 161 9.43 -0.14 5.39
C GLU A 161 10.67 0.71 5.10
N THR A 162 11.86 0.22 5.47
CA THR A 162 13.13 0.92 5.19
C THR A 162 13.37 1.06 3.68
N PHE A 163 13.09 0.00 2.92
CA PHE A 163 13.21 -0.02 1.46
C PHE A 163 12.28 1.02 0.81
N LEU A 164 10.99 1.02 1.17
CA LEU A 164 10.02 1.97 0.63
C LEU A 164 10.35 3.42 1.02
N LYS A 165 10.83 3.65 2.24
CA LYS A 165 11.24 4.99 2.66
C LYS A 165 12.38 5.54 1.80
N LYS A 166 13.39 4.71 1.51
CA LYS A 166 14.49 5.08 0.58
C LYS A 166 13.98 5.33 -0.83
N TYR A 167 13.06 4.50 -1.30
CA TYR A 167 12.43 4.67 -2.62
C TYR A 167 11.69 6.00 -2.70
N LEU A 168 10.88 6.37 -1.70
CA LEU A 168 10.18 7.65 -1.65
C LEU A 168 11.11 8.85 -1.60
N GLN A 169 12.23 8.76 -0.88
CA GLN A 169 13.25 9.82 -0.83
C GLN A 169 13.91 10.10 -2.19
N SER A 170 13.77 9.20 -3.17
CA SER A 170 14.25 9.44 -4.54
C SER A 170 13.33 10.32 -5.38
N PHE A 171 12.11 10.58 -4.91
CA PHE A 171 11.14 11.44 -5.60
C PHE A 171 11.34 12.91 -5.20
N PRO A 172 11.53 13.83 -6.14
CA PRO A 172 11.68 15.26 -5.83
C PRO A 172 10.38 15.91 -5.33
N ASN A 173 9.24 15.27 -5.57
CA ASN A 173 7.90 15.75 -5.22
C ASN A 173 7.28 15.01 -4.01
N VAL A 174 8.10 14.30 -3.22
CA VAL A 174 7.66 13.63 -1.99
C VAL A 174 8.43 14.19 -0.80
N HIS A 175 7.70 14.67 0.20
CA HIS A 175 8.27 15.13 1.46
C HIS A 175 7.80 14.26 2.62
N LEU A 176 8.74 13.86 3.48
CA LEU A 176 8.48 13.00 4.62
C LEU A 176 8.64 13.82 5.92
N TYR A 177 7.55 13.95 6.66
CA TYR A 177 7.49 14.73 7.90
C TYR A 177 7.22 13.84 9.11
N LYS A 178 7.74 14.28 10.26
CA LYS A 178 7.38 13.73 11.57
C LYS A 178 6.24 14.56 12.18
N GLY A 179 5.22 13.88 12.71
CA GLY A 179 4.07 14.51 13.37
C GLY A 179 2.77 14.34 12.60
N TYR A 180 1.86 15.29 12.76
CA TYR A 180 0.54 15.32 12.11
C TYR A 180 0.52 16.43 11.05
N PHE A 181 -0.34 16.30 10.06
CA PHE A 181 -0.72 17.45 9.24
C PHE A 181 -1.48 18.45 10.12
N ILE A 182 -1.00 19.69 10.18
CA ILE A 182 -1.63 20.78 10.95
C ILE A 182 -2.35 21.71 9.97
N GLU A 183 -3.61 22.01 10.24
CA GLU A 183 -4.40 23.00 9.48
C GLU A 183 -3.66 24.36 9.42
N GLY A 184 -3.53 24.92 8.21
CA GLY A 184 -2.83 26.19 7.96
C GLY A 184 -1.85 26.10 6.78
N HIS A 185 -1.42 24.89 6.44
CA HIS A 185 -0.78 24.60 5.14
C HIS A 185 -1.84 24.54 4.03
N GLN A 186 -1.40 24.77 2.78
CA GLN A 186 -2.21 24.70 1.57
C GLN A 186 -3.27 23.60 1.65
N ILE A 187 -4.53 23.92 1.31
CA ILE A 187 -5.62 22.91 1.33
C ILE A 187 -5.28 21.82 0.31
N PRO A 188 -5.14 20.54 0.73
CA PRO A 188 -4.87 19.44 -0.18
C PRO A 188 -6.06 19.16 -1.10
N ASP A 189 -5.76 18.74 -2.32
CA ASP A 189 -6.75 18.25 -3.27
C ASP A 189 -7.15 16.81 -2.92
N LEU A 190 -6.28 16.06 -2.20
CA LEU A 190 -6.51 14.68 -1.78
C LEU A 190 -5.89 14.39 -0.40
N ILE A 191 -6.62 13.67 0.45
CA ILE A 191 -6.08 13.15 1.72
C ILE A 191 -6.21 11.63 1.73
N VAL A 192 -5.09 10.94 1.94
CA VAL A 192 -5.03 9.50 2.16
C VAL A 192 -4.78 9.24 3.64
N ILE A 193 -5.64 8.43 4.27
CA ILE A 193 -5.49 8.05 5.68
C ILE A 193 -5.01 6.59 5.75
N ALA A 194 -3.75 6.39 6.10
CA ALA A 194 -3.04 5.11 6.19
C ALA A 194 -2.41 4.87 7.59
N GLU A 195 -3.12 5.31 8.63
CA GLU A 195 -2.69 5.28 10.05
C GLU A 195 -2.84 3.89 10.72
N GLY A 196 -3.44 2.92 10.02
CA GLY A 196 -3.67 1.56 10.52
C GLY A 196 -4.86 1.43 11.49
N PHE A 197 -4.86 0.34 12.26
CA PHE A 197 -6.02 -0.12 13.06
C PHE A 197 -6.52 0.92 14.09
N ASN A 198 -5.60 1.66 14.71
CA ASN A 198 -5.88 2.68 15.72
C ASN A 198 -5.94 4.10 15.13
N SER A 199 -6.37 4.24 13.87
CA SER A 199 -6.46 5.54 13.20
C SER A 199 -7.28 6.55 14.00
N LYS A 200 -6.64 7.67 14.36
CA LYS A 200 -7.28 8.80 15.02
C LYS A 200 -8.23 9.51 14.06
N SER A 201 -7.81 9.65 12.80
CA SER A 201 -8.60 10.31 11.77
C SER A 201 -9.88 9.54 11.46
N ARG A 202 -9.82 8.20 11.39
CA ARG A 202 -11.01 7.35 11.27
C ARG A 202 -12.00 7.58 12.41
N ASN A 203 -11.50 7.57 13.66
CA ASN A 203 -12.33 7.75 14.85
C ASN A 203 -12.97 9.14 14.89
N ALA A 204 -12.22 10.19 14.57
CA ALA A 204 -12.72 11.57 14.55
C ALA A 204 -13.82 11.77 13.49
N LEU A 205 -13.74 11.06 12.35
CA LEU A 205 -14.73 11.10 11.28
C LEU A 205 -15.92 10.14 11.52
N ASN A 206 -15.96 9.43 12.66
CA ASN A 206 -16.97 8.43 12.98
C ASN A 206 -17.14 7.35 11.89
N ILE A 207 -16.04 6.95 11.25
CA ILE A 207 -16.05 5.90 10.24
C ILE A 207 -15.94 4.55 10.95
N PRO A 208 -16.90 3.62 10.75
CA PRO A 208 -16.89 2.34 11.44
C PRO A 208 -15.69 1.50 10.99
N LEU A 209 -15.09 0.78 11.93
CA LEU A 209 -14.14 -0.26 11.60
C LEU A 209 -14.91 -1.43 10.97
N ILE A 210 -14.64 -1.72 9.70
CA ILE A 210 -15.11 -2.94 9.05
C ILE A 210 -14.06 -4.03 9.30
N PRO A 211 -14.40 -5.12 10.01
CA PRO A 211 -13.48 -6.25 10.18
C PRO A 211 -13.07 -6.82 8.83
N ALA A 212 -11.81 -7.22 8.69
CA ALA A 212 -11.30 -7.81 7.44
C ALA A 212 -11.88 -9.23 7.15
N ALA A 213 -12.57 -9.85 8.10
CA ALA A 213 -13.31 -11.10 7.95
C ALA A 213 -14.43 -11.18 9.00
N GLU A 214 -15.58 -11.79 8.65
CA GLU A 214 -16.77 -11.91 9.51
C GLU A 214 -16.55 -12.83 10.74
N ASP A 215 -15.51 -13.67 10.74
CA ASP A 215 -15.40 -14.79 11.68
C ASP A 215 -13.98 -15.13 12.16
N LYS A 216 -12.92 -14.42 11.75
CA LYS A 216 -11.57 -14.62 12.32
C LYS A 216 -10.80 -13.30 12.46
N LEU A 217 -10.63 -12.89 13.71
CA LEU A 217 -9.51 -12.05 14.14
C LEU A 217 -8.20 -12.79 13.84
N GLN A 218 -7.74 -12.81 12.58
CA GLN A 218 -6.33 -13.02 12.30
C GLN A 218 -5.59 -11.75 12.68
N ILE A 219 -5.37 -11.59 13.98
CA ILE A 219 -4.42 -10.60 14.47
C ILE A 219 -3.04 -11.14 14.11
N ALA A 220 -2.39 -10.51 13.13
CA ALA A 220 -0.96 -10.66 12.98
C ALA A 220 -0.28 -10.18 14.28
N GLY A 221 0.10 -11.12 15.15
CA GLY A 221 0.98 -10.86 16.28
C GLY A 221 0.36 -10.76 17.68
N THR A 222 -0.79 -11.40 17.97
CA THR A 222 -1.09 -11.78 19.37
C THR A 222 -0.98 -13.29 19.51
N LEU A 223 0.07 -13.72 20.22
CA LEU A 223 0.00 -14.97 20.97
C LEU A 223 -1.06 -14.75 22.06
N GLY A 224 -2.20 -15.39 21.90
CA GLY A 224 -3.16 -15.69 22.96
C GLY A 224 -3.25 -17.20 23.07
#